data_AF-A0A952UCA3-F1
#
_entry.id   AF-A0A952UCA3-F1
#
_cell.length_a   1.000
_cell.length_b   1.000
_cell.length_c   1.000
_cell.angle_alpha   90.00
_cell.angle_beta   90.00
_cell.angle_gamma   90.00
#
_symmetry.space_group_name_H-M   'P 1'
#
loop_
_entity.id
_entity.type
_entity.pdbx_description
1 polymer ?
#
loop_
_entity_poly.entity_id
_entity_poly.type
_entity_poly.pdbx_seq_one_letter_code
_entity_poly.pdbx_strand_id
1 'polypeptide(L)' 'MTLAEKLDDLTARGLIAADADGTLRVTDQGTALRESGRASLAAVKERSTAGISESDLETTRRTLQTLASNLAG' A
#
# COMPACT_ATOMS: atom_id res chain seq x y z
N MET A 1 13.08 6.81 -6.13
CA MET A 1 11.73 6.97 -6.71
C MET A 1 10.93 7.90 -5.83
N THR A 2 10.65 9.10 -6.32
CA THR A 2 9.89 10.15 -5.68
C THR A 2 8.38 9.88 -5.80
N LEU A 3 7.56 10.69 -5.13
CA LEU A 3 6.11 10.64 -5.29
C LEU A 3 5.70 10.99 -6.73
N ALA A 4 6.30 12.02 -7.32
CA ALA A 4 6.01 12.45 -8.69
C ALA A 4 6.23 11.31 -9.69
N GLU A 5 7.40 10.65 -9.62
CA GLU A 5 7.72 9.51 -10.49
C GLU A 5 6.73 8.33 -10.35
N LYS A 6 6.16 8.12 -9.15
CA LYS A 6 5.10 7.11 -8.94
C LYS A 6 3.78 7.51 -9.56
N LEU A 7 3.41 8.79 -9.45
CA LEU A 7 2.16 9.29 -10.03
C LEU A 7 2.23 9.27 -11.55
N ASP A 8 3.37 9.61 -12.13
CA ASP A 8 3.61 9.54 -13.57
C ASP A 8 3.51 8.09 -14.08
N ASP A 9 4.12 7.11 -13.40
CA ASP A 9 3.99 5.68 -13.76
C ASP A 9 2.53 5.22 -13.70
N LEU A 10 1.82 5.53 -12.61
CA LEU A 10 0.42 5.11 -12.45
C LEU A 10 -0.49 5.75 -13.50
N THR A 11 -0.22 7.00 -13.89
CA THR A 11 -0.95 7.71 -14.94
C THR A 11 -0.64 7.11 -16.31
N ALA A 12 0.63 6.87 -16.63
CA ALA A 12 1.07 6.25 -17.89
C ALA A 12 0.47 4.85 -18.08
N ARG A 13 0.20 4.14 -16.98
CA ARG A 13 -0.43 2.81 -16.97
C ARG A 13 -1.97 2.85 -16.93
N GLY A 14 -2.57 4.04 -16.92
CA GLY A 14 -4.03 4.22 -16.88
C GLY A 14 -4.69 3.79 -15.58
N LEU A 15 -3.93 3.70 -14.48
CA LEU A 15 -4.43 3.27 -13.16
C LEU A 15 -5.00 4.43 -12.34
N ILE A 16 -4.52 5.65 -12.62
CA ILE A 16 -5.07 6.89 -12.09
C ILE A 16 -5.22 7.91 -13.23
N ALA A 17 -6.11 8.88 -13.05
CA ALA A 17 -6.30 10.00 -13.97
C ALA A 17 -6.64 11.27 -13.17
N ALA A 18 -6.27 12.43 -13.69
CA ALA A 18 -6.73 13.71 -13.15
C ALA A 18 -8.11 14.05 -13.74
N ASP A 19 -9.01 14.58 -12.91
CA ASP A 19 -10.23 15.22 -13.41
C ASP A 19 -9.97 16.65 -13.91
N ALA A 20 -11.03 17.35 -14.33
CA ALA A 20 -10.95 18.70 -14.89
C ALA A 20 -10.33 19.72 -13.91
N ASP A 21 -10.40 19.46 -12.61
CA ASP A 21 -9.86 20.32 -11.55
C ASP A 21 -8.44 19.91 -11.15
N GLY A 22 -7.85 18.92 -11.82
CA GLY A 22 -6.52 18.38 -11.51
C GLY A 22 -6.50 17.41 -10.33
N THR A 23 -7.68 17.00 -9.81
CA THR A 23 -7.76 16.04 -8.71
C THR A 23 -7.53 14.63 -9.22
N LEU A 24 -6.60 13.89 -8.60
CA LEU A 24 -6.29 12.52 -8.99
C LEU A 24 -7.38 11.55 -8.50
N ARG A 25 -7.90 10.74 -9.44
CA ARG A 25 -8.86 9.68 -9.19
C ARG A 25 -8.30 8.35 -9.67
N VAL A 26 -8.64 7.27 -8.96
CA VAL A 26 -8.33 5.90 -9.38
C VAL A 26 -9.34 5.49 -10.45
N THR A 27 -8.85 4.90 -11.55
CA THR A 27 -9.71 4.39 -12.62
C THR A 27 -10.36 3.06 -12.22
N ASP A 28 -11.32 2.57 -13.01
CA ASP A 28 -11.90 1.23 -12.78
C ASP A 28 -10.82 0.13 -12.90
N GLN A 29 -9.91 0.28 -13.86
CA GLN A 29 -8.74 -0.60 -13.99
C GLN A 29 -7.81 -0.52 -12.77
N GLY A 30 -7.55 0.70 -12.28
CA GLY A 30 -6.78 0.91 -11.05
C GLY A 30 -7.42 0.25 -9.84
N THR A 31 -8.75 0.30 -9.76
CA THR A 31 -9.53 -0.33 -8.68
C THR A 31 -9.43 -1.85 -8.74
N ALA A 32 -9.68 -2.44 -9.92
CA ALA A 32 -9.56 -3.89 -10.12
C ALA A 32 -8.15 -4.40 -9.82
N LEU A 33 -7.11 -3.69 -10.27
CA LEU A 33 -5.72 -4.06 -9.99
C LEU A 33 -5.40 -3.93 -8.49
N ARG A 34 -5.90 -2.89 -7.82
CA ARG A 34 -5.73 -2.71 -6.38
C ARG A 34 -6.38 -3.85 -5.59
N GLU A 35 -7.56 -4.30 -5.99
CA GLU A 35 -8.24 -5.43 -5.36
C GLU A 35 -7.47 -6.74 -5.55
N SER A 36 -7.04 -7.04 -6.78
CA SER A 36 -6.18 -8.21 -7.06
C SER A 36 -4.86 -8.18 -6.27
N GLY A 37 -4.23 -7.01 -6.20
CA GLY A 37 -3.01 -6.80 -5.42
C GLY A 37 -3.24 -6.99 -3.92
N ARG A 38 -4.39 -6.56 -3.39
CA ARG A 38 -4.77 -6.79 -1.97
C ARG A 38 -4.94 -8.27 -1.66
N ALA A 39 -5.60 -9.02 -2.54
CA ALA A 39 -5.75 -10.47 -2.37
C ALA A 39 -4.39 -11.18 -2.37
N SER A 40 -3.53 -10.84 -3.34
CA SER A 40 -2.16 -11.37 -3.41
C SER A 40 -1.34 -11.04 -2.15
N LEU A 41 -1.43 -9.79 -1.69
CA LEU A 41 -0.74 -9.35 -0.48
C LEU A 41 -1.26 -10.04 0.78
N ALA A 42 -2.57 -10.27 0.89
CA ALA A 42 -3.15 -11.01 2.00
C ALA A 42 -2.61 -12.45 2.07
N ALA A 43 -2.55 -13.14 0.94
CA ALA A 43 -1.99 -14.50 0.86
C ALA A 43 -0.48 -14.55 1.17
N VAL A 44 0.28 -13.51 0.81
CA VAL A 44 1.68 -13.40 1.22
C VAL A 44 1.77 -13.17 2.72
N LYS A 45 1.00 -12.23 3.27
CA LYS A 45 0.99 -11.92 4.71
C LYS A 45 0.67 -13.15 5.53
N GLU A 46 -0.40 -13.87 5.19
CA GLU A 46 -0.81 -15.10 5.87
C GLU A 46 0.32 -16.13 5.93
N ARG A 47 0.99 -16.39 4.80
CA ARG A 47 2.14 -17.30 4.75
C ARG A 47 3.33 -16.78 5.54
N SER A 48 3.63 -15.48 5.47
CA SER A 48 4.77 -14.87 6.16
C SER A 48 4.61 -14.81 7.67
N THR A 49 3.37 -14.83 8.17
CA THR A 49 3.08 -14.78 9.61
C THR A 49 2.52 -16.09 10.15
N ALA A 50 2.55 -17.16 9.36
CA ALA A 50 2.06 -18.47 9.77
C ALA A 50 2.82 -18.95 11.03
N GLY A 51 2.08 -19.36 12.06
CA GLY A 51 2.64 -19.82 13.33
C GLY A 51 2.97 -18.71 14.33
N ILE A 52 2.75 -17.45 14.00
CA ILE A 52 2.88 -16.31 14.94
C ILE A 52 1.50 -16.02 15.53
N SER A 53 1.42 -15.83 16.84
CA SER A 53 0.16 -15.45 17.49
C SER A 53 -0.25 -14.03 17.10
N GLU A 54 -1.56 -13.75 17.10
CA GLU A 54 -2.06 -12.40 16.79
C GLU A 54 -1.55 -11.36 17.81
N SER A 55 -1.39 -11.75 19.08
CA SER A 55 -0.81 -10.88 20.11
C SER A 55 0.65 -10.53 19.86
N ASP A 56 1.44 -11.48 19.35
CA ASP A 56 2.85 -11.23 19.03
C ASP A 56 2.99 -10.36 17.77
N LEU A 57 2.13 -10.57 16.77
CA LEU A 57 2.05 -9.71 15.58
C LEU A 57 1.68 -8.27 15.95
N GLU A 58 0.68 -8.09 16.81
CA GLU A 58 0.25 -6.78 17.27
C GLU A 58 1.35 -6.08 18.09
N THR A 59 2.03 -6.82 18.97
CA THR A 59 3.19 -6.29 19.72
C THR A 59 4.30 -5.85 18.77
N THR A 60 4.64 -6.69 17.80
CA THR A 60 5.64 -6.36 16.77
C THR A 60 5.25 -5.11 15.98
N ARG A 61 3.98 -5.00 15.56
CA ARG A 61 3.47 -3.83 14.84
C ARG A 61 3.64 -2.55 15.64
N ARG A 62 3.27 -2.56 16.94
CA ARG A 62 3.42 -1.39 17.82
C ARG A 62 4.89 -0.98 17.97
N THR A 63 5.78 -1.95 18.22
CA THR A 63 7.21 -1.69 18.36
C THR A 63 7.80 -1.07 17.09
N LEU A 64 7.46 -1.60 15.91
CA LEU A 64 7.91 -1.05 14.63
C LEU A 64 7.38 0.37 14.38
N GLN A 65 6.13 0.64 14.74
CA GLN A 65 5.55 1.99 14.62
C GLN A 65 6.26 3.01 15.51
N THR A 66 6.57 2.64 16.75
CA THR A 66 7.33 3.49 17.68
C THR A 66 8.73 3.78 17.15
N LEU A 67 9.45 2.75 16.68
CA LEU A 67 10.78 2.93 16.10
C LEU A 67 10.76 3.85 14.88
N ALA A 68 9.80 3.64 13.96
CA ALA A 68 9.66 4.48 12.78
C ALA A 68 9.36 5.95 13.14
N SER A 69 8.55 6.18 14.18
CA SER A 69 8.23 7.53 14.66
C SER A 69 9.45 8.22 15.27
N ASN A 70 10.27 7.48 16.03
CA ASN A 70 11.51 8.00 16.63
C ASN A 70 12.61 8.29 15.59
N LEU A 71 12.62 7.58 14.46
CA LEU A 71 13.55 7.83 13.35
C LEU A 71 13.17 9.05 12.50
N ALA A 72 11.91 9.47 12.56
CA ALA A 72 11.38 10.59 11.78
C ALA A 72 11.41 11.92 12.54
N GLY A 73 11.73 11.92 13.84
CA GLY A 73 11.90 13.10 14.71
C GLY A 73 13.35 13.37 15.04
#